data_AF-A0A7S4JP19-F1
#
_entry.id   AF-A0A7S4JP19-F1
#
_cell.length_a   1.000
_cell.length_b   1.000
_cell.length_c   1.000
_cell.angle_alpha   90.00
_cell.angle_beta   90.00
_cell.angle_gamma   90.00
#
_symmetry.space_group_name_H-M   'P 1'
#
loop_
_entity.id
_entity.type
_entity.pdbx_description
1 polymer ?
#
loop_
_entity_poly.entity_id
_entity_poly.type
_entity_poly.pdbx_seq_one_letter_code
_entity_poly.pdbx_strand_id
1 'polypeptide(L)'
;MSGDQAVPAMLPANKKAGVQHGRNKIKDLVAELDRMVPLTLSSRRQRSVLESGRTVQQLVEDLLVHVRAVVEREAISGGKGEEEEVEVKAALLKEGMLGSGSLMMMTVDRSSLHITSMSRGMLNLYTDLPFVGPAGQCLEHFVAQEEKKKLRELMDRMGKAPGEKMEGEVRMLTFNRGFQLRRFAVGGGCEGGQVVL
;
A
#
# COMPACT_ATOMS: atom_id res chain seq x y z
N MET A 1 0.19 -73.74 8.18
CA MET A 1 -0.85 -72.91 7.55
C MET A 1 -0.49 -71.47 7.84
N SER A 2 0.27 -70.86 6.94
CA SER A 2 0.81 -69.50 7.11
C SER A 2 0.07 -68.61 6.12
N GLY A 3 -0.58 -67.57 6.65
CA GLY A 3 -1.43 -66.66 5.88
C GLY A 3 -0.61 -65.79 4.93
N ASP A 4 -1.03 -65.82 3.67
CA ASP A 4 -0.52 -64.98 2.59
C ASP A 4 -1.09 -63.55 2.79
N GLN A 5 -0.24 -62.59 3.14
CA GLN A 5 -0.59 -61.17 3.23
C GLN A 5 -0.63 -60.57 1.82
N ALA A 6 -1.83 -60.26 1.34
CA ALA A 6 -2.01 -59.43 0.16
C ALA A 6 -1.59 -57.98 0.45
N VAL A 7 -0.52 -57.52 -0.21
CA VAL A 7 -0.09 -56.12 -0.21
C VAL A 7 -1.05 -55.31 -1.09
N PRO A 8 -1.66 -54.22 -0.62
CA PRO A 8 -2.51 -53.39 -1.46
C PRO A 8 -1.64 -52.54 -2.41
N ALA A 9 -1.91 -52.66 -3.71
CA ALA A 9 -1.30 -51.85 -4.75
C ALA A 9 -1.64 -50.36 -4.55
N MET A 10 -0.62 -49.55 -4.21
CA MET A 10 -0.72 -48.09 -4.27
C MET A 10 -0.81 -47.64 -5.74
N LEU A 11 -2.01 -47.25 -6.15
CA LEU A 11 -2.26 -46.54 -7.41
C LEU A 11 -1.62 -45.14 -7.38
N PRO A 12 -1.05 -44.64 -8.49
CA PRO A 12 -0.42 -43.34 -8.55
C PRO A 12 -1.47 -42.23 -8.58
N ALA A 13 -1.81 -41.69 -7.41
CA ALA A 13 -2.43 -40.38 -7.32
C ALA A 13 -1.42 -39.31 -7.75
N ASN A 14 -1.93 -38.19 -8.27
CA ASN A 14 -1.27 -36.88 -8.23
C ASN A 14 -0.52 -36.35 -9.48
N LYS A 15 -1.02 -36.59 -10.70
CA LYS A 15 -0.75 -35.70 -11.86
C LYS A 15 -1.96 -34.88 -12.31
N LYS A 16 -3.19 -35.36 -12.09
CA LYS A 16 -4.43 -34.69 -12.54
C LYS A 16 -4.84 -33.50 -11.66
N ALA A 17 -4.57 -33.54 -10.36
CA ALA A 17 -4.98 -32.50 -9.41
C ALA A 17 -4.22 -31.18 -9.60
N GLY A 18 -2.91 -31.22 -9.85
CA GLY A 18 -2.09 -30.02 -10.10
C GLY A 18 -2.49 -29.28 -11.39
N VAL A 19 -2.86 -30.02 -12.45
CA VAL A 19 -3.35 -29.45 -13.71
C VAL A 19 -4.70 -28.76 -13.53
N GLN A 20 -5.58 -29.34 -12.70
CA GLN A 20 -6.90 -28.76 -12.39
C GLN A 20 -6.79 -27.50 -11.52
N HIS A 21 -5.86 -27.50 -10.54
CA HIS A 21 -5.57 -26.32 -9.72
C HIS A 21 -4.96 -25.17 -10.54
N GLY A 22 -4.06 -25.47 -11.47
CA GLY A 22 -3.50 -24.47 -12.39
C GLY A 22 -4.55 -23.86 -13.31
N ARG A 23 -5.49 -24.68 -13.82
CA ARG A 23 -6.60 -24.20 -14.66
C ARG A 23 -7.56 -23.27 -13.91
N ASN A 24 -7.81 -23.51 -12.62
CA ASN A 24 -8.66 -22.62 -11.83
C ASN A 24 -7.99 -21.26 -11.60
N LYS A 25 -6.70 -21.25 -11.23
CA LYS A 25 -5.92 -19.99 -11.10
C LYS A 25 -5.90 -19.17 -12.39
N ILE A 26 -5.75 -19.82 -13.54
CA ILE A 26 -5.78 -19.14 -14.84
C ILE A 26 -7.16 -18.54 -15.11
N LYS A 27 -8.25 -19.25 -14.78
CA LYS A 27 -9.61 -18.73 -14.95
C LYS A 27 -9.87 -17.51 -14.06
N ASP A 28 -9.44 -17.57 -12.81
CA ASP A 28 -9.61 -16.47 -11.86
C ASP A 28 -8.83 -15.23 -12.32
N LEU A 29 -7.58 -15.42 -12.77
CA LEU A 29 -6.77 -14.35 -13.34
C LEU A 29 -7.42 -13.73 -14.59
N VAL A 30 -7.93 -14.57 -15.49
CA VAL A 30 -8.61 -14.11 -16.71
C VAL A 30 -9.87 -13.31 -16.36
N ALA A 31 -10.64 -13.72 -15.35
CA ALA A 31 -11.82 -12.98 -14.90
C ALA A 31 -11.46 -11.64 -14.26
N GLU A 32 -10.36 -11.57 -13.52
CA GLU A 32 -9.87 -10.32 -12.93
C GLU A 32 -9.36 -9.34 -13.99
N LEU A 33 -8.57 -9.83 -14.95
CA LEU A 33 -8.14 -9.05 -16.11
C LEU A 33 -9.34 -8.53 -16.91
N ASP A 34 -10.39 -9.34 -17.07
CA ASP A 34 -11.61 -8.92 -17.77
C ASP A 34 -12.29 -7.71 -17.14
N ARG A 35 -12.21 -7.57 -15.82
CA ARG A 35 -12.77 -6.42 -15.09
C ARG A 35 -11.90 -5.18 -15.16
N MET A 36 -10.58 -5.35 -15.22
CA MET A 36 -9.63 -4.23 -15.19
C MET A 36 -9.39 -3.61 -16.57
N VAL A 37 -9.41 -4.41 -17.65
CA VAL A 37 -9.05 -3.95 -18.99
C VAL A 37 -10.23 -3.24 -19.67
N PRO A 38 -10.10 -1.94 -20.01
CA PRO A 38 -11.15 -1.21 -20.72
C PRO A 38 -11.51 -1.83 -22.07
N LEU A 39 -12.78 -1.76 -22.45
CA LEU A 39 -13.25 -2.22 -23.77
C LEU A 39 -12.80 -1.24 -24.85
N THR A 40 -11.96 -1.69 -25.78
CA THR A 40 -11.48 -0.84 -26.89
C THR A 40 -12.48 -0.75 -28.04
N LEU A 41 -13.34 -1.75 -28.19
CA LEU A 41 -14.39 -1.81 -29.21
C LEU A 41 -15.69 -2.31 -28.60
N SER A 42 -16.83 -1.74 -29.03
CA SER A 42 -18.16 -2.27 -28.72
C SER A 42 -18.31 -3.64 -29.36
N SER A 43 -17.82 -4.68 -28.70
CA SER A 43 -17.98 -6.05 -29.15
C SER A 43 -19.48 -6.37 -29.20
N ARG A 44 -19.99 -6.75 -30.37
CA ARG A 44 -21.29 -7.42 -30.44
C ARG A 44 -21.17 -8.62 -29.51
N ARG A 45 -21.99 -8.67 -28.46
CA ARG A 45 -22.02 -9.78 -27.47
C ARG A 45 -21.97 -11.11 -28.21
N GLN A 46 -20.81 -11.73 -28.25
CA GLN A 46 -20.68 -13.12 -28.66
C GLN A 46 -21.05 -13.98 -27.44
N ARG A 47 -21.39 -15.25 -27.66
CA ARG A 47 -21.54 -16.21 -26.56
C ARG A 47 -20.18 -16.44 -25.92
N SER A 48 -19.81 -15.57 -25.00
CA SER A 48 -18.55 -15.60 -24.27
C SER A 48 -18.75 -16.14 -22.85
N VAL A 49 -17.68 -16.71 -22.31
CA VAL A 49 -17.54 -17.13 -20.91
C VAL A 49 -17.16 -15.94 -20.00
N LEU A 50 -16.71 -14.83 -20.57
CA LEU A 50 -16.29 -13.62 -19.84
C LEU A 50 -17.47 -12.65 -19.62
N GLU A 51 -17.47 -11.96 -18.47
CA GLU A 51 -18.53 -11.02 -18.09
C GLU A 51 -18.66 -9.86 -19.09
N SER A 52 -17.53 -9.40 -19.64
CA SER A 52 -17.48 -8.33 -20.64
C SER A 52 -18.08 -8.71 -22.00
N GLY A 53 -18.33 -9.99 -22.26
CA GLY A 53 -18.76 -10.49 -23.57
C GLY A 53 -17.65 -10.65 -24.61
N ARG A 54 -16.37 -10.41 -24.24
CA ARG A 54 -15.18 -10.63 -25.09
C ARG A 54 -14.73 -12.07 -25.09
N THR A 55 -14.07 -12.55 -26.15
CA THR A 55 -13.30 -13.80 -26.07
C THR A 55 -12.01 -13.58 -25.27
N VAL A 56 -11.39 -14.66 -24.75
CA VAL A 56 -10.08 -14.56 -24.06
C VAL A 56 -9.02 -13.94 -24.98
N GLN A 57 -9.07 -14.22 -26.28
CA GLN A 57 -8.13 -13.63 -27.24
C GLN A 57 -8.34 -12.12 -27.38
N GLN A 58 -9.59 -11.65 -27.47
CA GLN A 58 -9.91 -10.22 -27.50
C GLN A 58 -9.48 -9.52 -26.20
N LEU A 59 -9.63 -10.17 -25.05
CA LEU A 59 -9.13 -9.65 -23.79
C LEU A 59 -7.60 -9.48 -23.80
N VAL A 60 -6.86 -10.44 -24.37
CA VAL A 60 -5.40 -10.34 -24.49
C VAL A 60 -4.99 -9.23 -25.45
N GLU A 61 -5.70 -9.06 -26.57
CA GLU A 61 -5.47 -7.96 -27.52
C GLU A 61 -5.73 -6.60 -26.86
N ASP A 62 -6.86 -6.44 -26.16
CA ASP A 62 -7.19 -5.24 -25.38
C ASP A 62 -6.14 -4.97 -24.29
N LEU A 63 -5.69 -6.01 -23.60
CA LEU A 63 -4.67 -5.92 -22.55
C LEU A 63 -3.34 -5.40 -23.13
N LEU A 64 -2.91 -5.91 -24.27
CA LEU A 64 -1.68 -5.45 -24.93
C LEU A 64 -1.77 -3.97 -25.31
N VAL A 65 -2.92 -3.52 -25.84
CA VAL A 65 -3.16 -2.11 -26.16
C VAL A 65 -3.16 -1.26 -24.89
N HIS A 66 -3.86 -1.71 -23.85
CA HIS A 66 -3.97 -0.99 -22.59
C HIS A 66 -2.61 -0.84 -21.89
N VAL A 67 -1.85 -1.93 -21.77
CA VAL A 67 -0.51 -1.92 -21.16
C VAL A 67 0.44 -1.03 -21.97
N ARG A 68 0.42 -1.12 -23.30
CA ARG A 68 1.23 -0.20 -24.15
C ARG A 68 0.85 1.25 -23.91
N ALA A 69 -0.44 1.58 -23.85
CA ALA A 69 -0.89 2.94 -23.58
C ALA A 69 -0.49 3.44 -22.19
N VAL A 70 -0.48 2.56 -21.18
CA VAL A 70 0.02 2.89 -19.83
C VAL A 70 1.52 3.16 -19.89
N VAL A 71 2.31 2.25 -20.45
CA VAL A 71 3.77 2.39 -20.57
C VAL A 71 4.16 3.62 -21.40
N GLU A 72 3.48 3.89 -22.52
CA GLU A 72 3.74 5.06 -23.36
C GLU A 72 3.37 6.37 -22.64
N ARG A 73 2.24 6.41 -21.91
CA ARG A 73 1.91 7.57 -21.06
C ARG A 73 2.97 7.82 -20.00
N GLU A 74 3.55 6.75 -19.46
CA GLU A 74 4.62 6.85 -18.46
C GLU A 74 5.96 7.27 -19.09
N ALA A 75 6.29 6.77 -20.28
CA ALA A 75 7.47 7.18 -21.03
C ALA A 75 7.42 8.67 -21.46
N ILE A 76 6.23 9.18 -21.83
CA ILE A 76 6.02 10.62 -22.12
C ILE A 76 6.18 11.46 -20.84
N SER A 77 6.01 10.87 -19.65
CA SER A 77 6.20 11.55 -18.35
C SER A 77 7.64 11.57 -17.84
N GLY A 78 8.62 11.03 -18.59
CA GLY A 78 10.04 11.35 -18.38
C GLY A 78 10.94 10.26 -17.78
N GLY A 79 10.86 9.01 -18.26
CA GLY A 79 11.86 7.97 -17.96
C GLY A 79 12.50 7.45 -19.25
N LYS A 80 13.78 7.76 -19.48
CA LYS A 80 14.56 7.14 -20.56
C LYS A 80 14.94 5.74 -20.13
N GLY A 81 14.67 4.77 -20.99
CA GLY A 81 14.86 3.36 -20.74
C GLY A 81 16.28 3.00 -20.27
N GLU A 82 16.34 2.52 -19.05
CA GLU A 82 17.23 1.46 -18.60
C GLU A 82 16.33 0.44 -17.87
N GLU A 83 16.80 -0.77 -17.62
CA GLU A 83 16.03 -1.84 -16.98
C GLU A 83 15.50 -1.39 -15.60
N GLU A 84 14.35 -0.74 -15.59
CA GLU A 84 13.78 -0.12 -14.39
C GLU A 84 13.13 -1.22 -13.55
N GLU A 85 13.72 -1.48 -12.37
CA GLU A 85 12.95 -1.93 -11.21
C GLU A 85 11.64 -1.14 -11.19
N VAL A 86 10.52 -1.81 -10.91
CA VAL A 86 9.19 -1.16 -10.85
C VAL A 86 9.25 -0.04 -9.81
N GLU A 87 9.63 1.16 -10.24
CA GLU A 87 9.76 2.32 -9.38
C GLU A 87 8.34 2.77 -9.11
N VAL A 88 7.82 2.32 -7.96
CA VAL A 88 6.53 2.79 -7.48
C VAL A 88 6.68 4.29 -7.27
N LYS A 89 6.03 5.07 -8.15
CA LYS A 89 6.02 6.54 -8.06
C LYS A 89 5.81 6.96 -6.62
N ALA A 90 6.68 7.85 -6.11
CA ALA A 90 6.67 8.26 -4.71
C ALA A 90 5.27 8.74 -4.22
N ALA A 91 4.47 9.33 -5.12
CA ALA A 91 3.08 9.70 -4.84
C ALA A 91 2.17 8.48 -4.55
N LEU A 92 2.26 7.42 -5.35
CA LEU A 92 1.50 6.18 -5.14
C LEU A 92 1.97 5.45 -3.88
N LEU A 93 3.28 5.45 -3.62
CA LEU A 93 3.82 4.88 -2.38
C LEU A 93 3.28 5.64 -1.16
N LYS A 94 3.33 6.97 -1.18
CA LYS A 94 2.77 7.82 -0.11
C LYS A 94 1.28 7.58 0.08
N GLU A 95 0.50 7.51 -1.00
CA GLU A 95 -0.93 7.23 -0.94
C GLU A 95 -1.20 5.84 -0.34
N GLY A 96 -0.45 4.82 -0.77
CA GLY A 96 -0.55 3.47 -0.21
C GLY A 96 -0.20 3.41 1.28
N MET A 97 0.85 4.11 1.70
CA MET A 97 1.25 4.21 3.11
C MET A 97 0.18 4.93 3.95
N LEU A 98 -0.39 6.02 3.44
CA LEU A 98 -1.47 6.74 4.13
C LEU A 98 -2.80 5.95 4.12
N GLY A 99 -3.09 5.20 3.07
CA GLY A 99 -4.27 4.33 2.98
C GLY A 99 -4.21 3.10 3.90
N SER A 100 -3.00 2.71 4.34
CA SER A 100 -2.79 1.53 5.16
C SER A 100 -3.47 1.64 6.53
N GLY A 101 -4.25 0.61 6.87
CA GLY A 101 -4.88 0.47 8.19
C GLY A 101 -3.94 -0.08 9.27
N SER A 102 -2.80 -0.65 8.88
CA SER A 102 -1.82 -1.24 9.79
C SER A 102 -0.61 -0.33 10.04
N LEU A 103 -0.28 0.54 9.09
CA LEU A 103 0.82 1.48 9.25
C LEU A 103 0.41 2.61 10.20
N MET A 104 1.30 2.97 11.11
CA MET A 104 1.16 4.09 12.03
C MET A 104 2.10 5.18 11.57
N MET A 105 1.61 6.02 10.67
CA MET A 105 2.35 7.13 10.08
C MET A 105 1.56 8.43 10.17
N MET A 106 2.23 9.55 10.46
CA MET A 106 1.74 10.91 10.22
C MET A 106 2.83 11.76 9.58
N THR A 107 2.43 12.77 8.83
CA THR A 107 3.33 13.82 8.35
C THR A 107 3.00 15.14 9.01
N VAL A 108 4.03 15.91 9.32
CA VAL A 108 3.92 17.18 10.05
C VAL A 108 4.73 18.23 9.32
N ASP A 109 4.17 19.44 9.17
CA ASP A 109 4.94 20.58 8.69
C ASP A 109 6.00 20.95 9.74
N ARG A 110 7.27 20.95 9.36
CA ARG A 110 8.38 21.16 10.30
C ARG A 110 8.34 22.54 10.95
N SER A 111 7.95 23.58 10.20
CA SER A 111 8.04 24.97 10.66
C SER A 111 6.98 25.32 11.70
N SER A 112 5.79 24.78 11.51
CA SER A 112 4.60 25.12 12.29
C SER A 112 4.14 23.97 13.20
N LEU A 113 4.70 22.77 13.03
CA LEU A 113 4.31 21.53 13.68
C LEU A 113 2.84 21.14 13.45
N HIS A 114 2.21 21.66 12.39
CA HIS A 114 0.85 21.26 12.04
C HIS A 114 0.84 19.90 11.35
N ILE A 115 -0.04 19.02 11.81
CA ILE A 115 -0.23 17.70 11.23
C ILE A 115 -0.85 17.88 9.84
N THR A 116 -0.14 17.44 8.80
CA THR A 116 -0.54 17.61 7.40
C THR A 116 -1.31 16.41 6.87
N SER A 117 -0.87 15.19 7.22
CA SER A 117 -1.55 13.97 6.81
C SER A 117 -1.32 12.83 7.81
N MET A 118 -2.20 11.85 7.81
CA MET A 118 -2.13 10.68 8.68
C MET A 118 -2.58 9.44 7.95
N SER A 119 -1.91 8.34 8.26
CA SER A 119 -2.34 7.02 7.85
C SER A 119 -3.67 6.63 8.49
N ARG A 120 -4.43 5.76 7.82
CA ARG A 120 -5.69 5.22 8.36
C ARG A 120 -5.46 4.49 9.70
N GLY A 121 -4.36 3.77 9.84
CA GLY A 121 -3.97 3.14 11.11
C GLY A 121 -3.77 4.17 12.22
N MET A 122 -3.04 5.25 11.95
CA MET A 122 -2.84 6.32 12.93
C MET A 122 -4.16 7.02 13.28
N LEU A 123 -5.02 7.31 12.30
CA LEU A 123 -6.34 7.92 12.54
C LEU A 123 -7.20 7.09 13.49
N ASN A 124 -7.10 5.75 13.43
CA ASN A 124 -7.84 4.87 14.33
C ASN A 124 -7.51 5.11 15.81
N LEU A 125 -6.31 5.62 16.13
CA LEU A 125 -5.93 5.98 17.51
C LEU A 125 -6.62 7.23 18.04
N TYR A 126 -7.24 8.01 17.17
CA TYR A 126 -7.83 9.31 17.48
C TYR A 126 -9.34 9.36 17.18
N THR A 127 -9.95 8.19 16.98
CA THR A 127 -11.37 8.03 16.63
C THR A 127 -12.33 8.53 17.70
N ASP A 128 -11.94 8.44 18.98
CA ASP A 128 -12.78 8.85 20.11
C ASP A 128 -12.63 10.34 20.47
N LEU A 129 -11.95 11.14 19.63
CA LEU A 129 -11.83 12.58 19.86
C LEU A 129 -13.17 13.31 19.60
N PRO A 130 -13.52 14.31 20.42
CA PRO A 130 -14.78 15.06 20.27
C PRO A 130 -14.75 16.12 19.15
N PHE A 131 -13.74 16.11 18.28
CA PHE A 131 -13.56 17.09 17.20
C PHE A 131 -13.12 16.40 15.91
N VAL A 132 -12.91 17.17 14.82
CA VAL A 132 -12.68 16.73 13.42
C VAL A 132 -11.37 15.94 13.20
N GLY A 133 -10.80 15.40 14.27
CA GLY A 133 -9.55 14.68 14.27
C GLY A 133 -8.33 15.59 14.38
N PRO A 134 -7.14 14.99 14.52
CA PRO A 134 -5.88 15.69 14.76
C PRO A 134 -5.27 16.37 13.51
N ALA A 135 -5.73 16.04 12.30
CA ALA A 135 -5.23 16.67 11.08
C ALA A 135 -5.51 18.19 11.09
N GLY A 136 -4.50 18.98 10.71
CA GLY A 136 -4.55 20.44 10.76
C GLY A 136 -4.35 21.03 12.16
N GLN A 137 -4.15 20.21 13.20
CA GLN A 137 -3.79 20.71 14.53
C GLN A 137 -2.28 20.64 14.77
N CYS A 138 -1.80 21.43 15.74
CA CYS A 138 -0.41 21.41 16.17
C CYS A 138 -0.10 20.10 16.91
N LEU A 139 0.97 19.42 16.48
CA LEU A 139 1.49 18.18 17.06
C LEU A 139 1.75 18.30 18.57
N GLU A 140 2.20 19.46 19.04
CA GLU A 140 2.51 19.69 20.45
C GLU A 140 1.29 19.55 21.37
N HIS A 141 0.06 19.66 20.85
CA HIS A 141 -1.15 19.42 21.65
C HIS A 141 -1.29 17.94 22.06
N PHE A 142 -0.70 17.04 21.27
CA PHE A 142 -0.76 15.61 21.49
C PHE A 142 0.50 15.06 22.16
N VAL A 143 1.60 15.81 22.18
CA VAL A 143 2.86 15.37 22.79
C VAL A 143 2.84 15.59 24.30
N ALA A 144 3.34 14.62 25.06
CA ALA A 144 3.48 14.72 26.51
C ALA A 144 4.24 15.99 26.90
N GLN A 145 3.77 16.67 27.96
CA GLN A 145 4.28 17.98 28.35
C GLN A 145 5.80 17.97 28.58
N GLU A 146 6.32 16.91 29.20
CA GLU A 146 7.74 16.71 29.48
C GLU A 146 8.59 16.46 28.22
N GLU A 147 7.98 16.08 27.10
CA GLU A 147 8.68 15.77 25.85
C GLU A 147 8.63 16.88 24.80
N LYS A 148 7.85 17.94 25.04
CA LYS A 148 7.75 19.09 24.11
C LYS A 148 9.10 19.72 23.81
N LYS A 149 9.95 19.89 24.83
CA LYS A 149 11.31 20.42 24.64
C LYS A 149 12.16 19.49 23.77
N LYS A 150 12.10 18.18 24.02
CA LYS A 150 12.80 17.15 23.24
C LYS A 150 12.38 17.16 21.77
N LEU A 151 11.07 17.29 21.51
CA LEU A 151 10.52 17.41 20.16
C LEU A 151 11.08 18.63 19.44
N ARG A 152 11.02 19.82 20.05
CA ARG A 152 11.54 21.06 19.44
C ARG A 152 13.02 20.96 19.12
N GLU A 153 13.82 20.45 20.05
CA GLU A 153 15.25 20.23 19.84
C GLU A 153 15.54 19.21 18.71
N LEU A 154 14.68 18.21 18.53
CA LEU A 154 14.79 17.26 17.44
C LEU A 154 14.47 17.94 16.09
N MET A 155 13.41 18.75 16.05
CA MET A 155 13.01 19.52 14.85
C MET A 155 14.08 20.52 14.42
N ASP A 156 14.67 21.23 15.39
CA ASP A 156 15.77 22.17 15.14
C ASP A 156 17.02 21.46 14.60
N ARG A 157 17.34 20.27 15.13
CA ARG A 157 18.47 19.46 14.66
C ARG A 157 18.26 18.96 13.24
N MET A 158 17.06 18.42 12.95
CA MET A 158 16.68 18.01 11.59
C MET A 158 16.76 19.17 10.60
N GLY A 159 16.51 20.41 11.04
CA GLY A 159 16.63 21.57 10.17
C GLY A 159 18.06 22.03 9.85
N LYS A 160 19.04 21.65 10.67
CA LYS A 160 20.45 22.04 10.52
C LYS A 160 21.28 21.05 9.72
N ALA A 161 20.84 19.78 9.64
CA ALA A 161 21.55 18.71 8.95
C ALA A 161 20.67 18.12 7.82
N PRO A 162 20.48 18.86 6.72
CA PRO A 162 19.67 18.37 5.61
C PRO A 162 20.32 17.14 4.96
N GLY A 163 19.58 16.04 4.94
CA GLY A 163 20.01 14.76 4.34
C GLY A 163 20.50 13.72 5.35
N GLU A 164 20.73 14.09 6.61
CA GLU A 164 21.00 13.12 7.67
C GLU A 164 19.69 12.50 8.14
N LYS A 165 19.63 11.15 8.12
CA LYS A 165 18.54 10.41 8.75
C LYS A 165 18.66 10.59 10.26
N MET A 166 17.86 11.49 10.81
CA MET A 166 17.70 11.60 12.25
C MET A 166 16.48 10.82 12.70
N GLU A 167 16.70 9.99 13.70
CA GLU A 167 15.65 9.23 14.38
C GLU A 167 15.56 9.71 15.82
N GLY A 168 14.33 9.91 16.28
CA GLY A 168 14.02 10.20 17.67
C GLY A 168 12.77 9.44 18.11
N GLU A 169 12.42 9.57 19.38
CA GLU A 169 11.16 9.04 19.89
C GLU A 169 10.44 10.11 20.69
N VAL A 170 9.12 10.20 20.51
CA VAL A 170 8.25 11.03 21.34
C VAL A 170 7.02 10.27 21.83
N ARG A 171 6.56 10.62 23.02
CA ARG A 171 5.38 10.10 23.66
C ARG A 171 4.20 11.01 23.35
N MET A 172 3.18 10.42 22.74
CA MET A 172 1.98 11.10 22.30
C MET A 172 0.71 10.50 22.92
N LEU A 173 -0.24 11.38 23.15
CA LEU A 173 -1.58 11.11 23.64
C LEU A 173 -2.42 10.54 22.51
N THR A 174 -3.02 9.39 22.78
CA THR A 174 -3.92 8.66 21.90
C THR A 174 -5.21 8.37 22.65
N PHE A 175 -6.32 8.26 21.93
CA PHE A 175 -7.66 8.36 22.50
C PHE A 175 -8.53 7.12 22.25
N ASN A 176 -8.05 6.13 21.51
CA ASN A 176 -8.80 4.90 21.25
C ASN A 176 -8.96 4.06 22.53
N ARG A 177 -10.21 3.88 22.97
CA ARG A 177 -10.58 3.19 24.22
C ARG A 177 -10.01 3.85 25.47
N GLY A 178 -10.00 5.19 25.48
CA GLY A 178 -9.56 6.02 26.59
C GLY A 178 -8.18 6.64 26.37
N PHE A 179 -7.72 7.35 27.39
CA PHE A 179 -6.47 8.12 27.33
C PHE A 179 -5.25 7.22 27.48
N GLN A 180 -4.40 7.17 26.45
CA GLN A 180 -3.17 6.38 26.45
C GLN A 180 -2.00 7.19 25.93
N LEU A 181 -0.84 7.04 26.59
CA LEU A 181 0.41 7.60 26.13
C LEU A 181 1.21 6.52 25.38
N ARG A 182 1.54 6.76 24.11
CA ARG A 182 2.27 5.82 23.24
C ARG A 182 3.54 6.46 22.69
N ARG A 183 4.59 5.66 22.49
CA ARG A 183 5.82 6.12 21.84
C ARG A 183 5.70 6.01 20.33
N PHE A 184 6.15 7.04 19.64
CA PHE A 184 6.27 7.10 18.19
C PHE A 184 7.70 7.46 17.84
N ALA A 185 8.24 6.77 16.85
CA ALA A 185 9.48 7.17 16.23
C ALA A 185 9.24 8.49 15.47
N VAL A 186 10.25 9.33 15.39
CA VAL A 186 10.24 10.56 14.60
C VAL A 186 11.39 10.44 13.65
N GLY A 187 11.10 10.48 12.36
CA GLY A 187 12.11 10.39 11.31
C GLY A 187 11.78 11.32 10.15
N GLY A 188 12.79 11.88 9.50
CA GLY A 188 12.56 12.74 8.35
C GLY A 188 13.81 13.02 7.55
N GLY A 189 13.67 13.04 6.23
CA GLY A 189 14.61 13.65 5.30
C GLY A 189 14.18 15.09 4.99
N CYS A 190 15.14 15.97 4.70
CA CYS A 190 14.87 17.40 4.49
C CYS A 190 14.15 17.75 3.17
N GLU A 191 13.77 16.78 2.35
CA GLU A 191 13.07 17.07 1.10
C GLU A 191 11.60 17.41 1.37
N GLY A 192 11.24 18.69 1.21
CA GLY A 192 9.85 19.16 1.26
C GLY A 192 9.35 19.68 2.61
N GLY A 193 10.21 19.83 3.62
CA GLY A 193 9.85 20.48 4.89
C GLY A 193 8.85 19.70 5.76
N GLN A 194 8.57 18.43 5.43
CA GLN A 194 7.69 17.55 6.19
C GLN A 194 8.51 16.56 7.02
N VAL A 195 8.04 16.25 8.23
CA VAL A 195 8.60 15.22 9.10
C VAL A 195 7.60 14.09 9.25
N VAL A 196 8.09 12.85 9.31
CA VAL A 196 7.28 11.64 9.49
C VAL A 196 7.36 11.18 10.96
N LEU A 197 6.21 10.84 11.56
CA LEU A 197 6.14 10.10 12.81
C LEU A 197 5.39 8.78 12.63
#